data_AF-A0A0D9PDA3-F1
#
_entry.id   AF-A0A0D9PDA3-F1
#
_cell.length_a   1.000
_cell.length_b   1.000
_cell.length_c   1.000
_cell.angle_alpha   90.00
_cell.angle_beta   90.00
_cell.angle_gamma   90.00
#
_symmetry.space_group_name_H-M   'P 1'
#
loop_
_entity.id
_entity.type
_entity.pdbx_description
1 polymer ?
#
loop_
_entity_poly.entity_id
_entity_poly.type
_entity_poly.pdbx_seq_one_letter_code
_entity_poly.pdbx_strand_id
1 'polypeptide(L)'
;MLTRPLRPRIAAAVACCLLFITYLAYSNASVYTSLTRSGHALLATDDPGLAFPLDPVPRRDFTTLAKYPAHNSNQSSKFAFATLYCSRDPDTRGPYFESTQSIIWRLLWSDYRSKYPVIIFVCPFIPKKNRDIFRGQGAIVKEIELLDNIIPDEKISTKRWIDVLSKLNLWKEIDWNRLVFLDSDAFPVRNIDDIFDLVPEQQCKKEALLPEDEAVIDKGGDDMCNYVYAGVPQFTIDNINAGMFILKPNLDMHAKLIRAAKRTGDYDVRYMEQGVLSSKNAFAADGPFPVNRLSPIWNTVPEYYKEHLAKAAESPEPPSIRILHAKMWNRFWGSWNNLTHLNDMWDLDWMNMCRFFDSDEFVKARTTGVYVTPWERYLKAQETAS
;
A
#
# COMPACT_ATOMS: atom_id res chain seq x y z
N MET A 1 30.36 -44.64 42.40
CA MET A 1 30.17 -44.41 40.96
C MET A 1 29.43 -43.09 40.78
N LEU A 2 30.18 -42.02 40.51
CA LEU A 2 29.67 -40.65 40.32
C LEU A 2 29.53 -40.41 38.82
N THR A 3 28.30 -40.22 38.34
CA THR A 3 28.01 -39.80 36.97
C THR A 3 28.27 -38.29 36.83
N ARG A 4 29.24 -37.90 36.00
CA ARG A 4 29.53 -36.50 35.67
C ARG A 4 28.46 -35.95 34.71
N PRO A 5 27.96 -34.72 34.89
CA PRO A 5 27.11 -34.08 33.90
C PRO A 5 27.96 -33.56 32.72
N LEU A 6 27.40 -33.66 31.51
CA LEU A 6 28.00 -33.14 30.28
C LEU A 6 28.15 -31.60 30.38
N ARG A 7 29.32 -31.07 30.01
CA ARG A 7 29.60 -29.62 30.04
C ARG A 7 28.69 -28.84 29.05
N PRO A 8 28.22 -27.63 29.41
CA PRO A 8 27.20 -26.86 28.68
C PRO A 8 27.60 -26.38 27.28
N ARG A 9 28.85 -26.58 26.84
CA ARG A 9 29.32 -26.20 25.49
C ARG A 9 29.06 -27.27 24.41
N ILE A 10 28.81 -28.53 24.79
CA ILE A 10 28.56 -29.62 23.83
C ILE A 10 27.08 -29.70 23.45
N ALA A 11 26.17 -29.38 24.38
CA ALA A 11 24.73 -29.32 24.11
C ALA A 11 24.35 -28.20 23.11
N ALA A 12 25.03 -27.05 23.17
CA ALA A 12 24.81 -25.94 22.24
C ALA A 12 25.30 -26.26 20.81
N ALA A 13 26.39 -27.01 20.66
CA ALA A 13 26.91 -27.40 19.34
C ALA A 13 26.02 -28.43 18.64
N VAL A 14 25.44 -29.37 19.38
CA VAL A 14 24.51 -30.37 18.84
C VAL A 14 23.17 -29.75 18.44
N ALA A 15 22.68 -28.77 19.20
CA ALA A 15 21.47 -28.02 18.84
C ALA A 15 21.65 -27.15 17.58
N CYS A 16 22.80 -26.49 17.42
CA CYS A 16 23.11 -25.73 16.20
C CYS A 16 23.28 -26.61 14.96
N CYS A 17 23.90 -27.80 15.09
CA CYS A 17 24.01 -28.74 13.97
C CYS A 17 22.65 -29.34 13.56
N LEU A 18 21.75 -29.60 14.51
CA LEU A 18 20.39 -30.09 14.19
C LEU A 18 19.54 -29.00 13.51
N LEU A 19 19.68 -27.73 13.91
CA LEU A 19 19.02 -26.59 13.25
C LEU A 19 19.55 -26.32 11.83
N PHE A 20 20.85 -26.52 11.60
CA PHE A 20 21.42 -26.40 10.25
C PHE A 20 21.00 -27.54 9.33
N ILE A 21 20.88 -28.76 9.85
CA ILE A 21 20.43 -29.93 9.08
C ILE A 21 18.93 -29.85 8.78
N THR A 22 18.09 -29.35 9.70
CA THR A 22 16.68 -29.09 9.40
C THR A 22 16.50 -27.93 8.42
N TYR A 23 17.31 -26.87 8.50
CA TYR A 23 17.29 -25.77 7.53
C TYR A 23 17.74 -26.21 6.13
N LEU A 24 18.78 -27.04 6.02
CA LEU A 24 19.25 -27.62 4.75
C LEU A 24 18.28 -28.68 4.19
N ALA A 25 17.60 -29.44 5.05
CA ALA A 25 16.54 -30.35 4.63
C ALA A 25 15.29 -29.60 4.16
N TYR A 26 14.92 -28.48 4.80
CA TYR A 26 13.76 -27.68 4.40
C TYR A 26 14.01 -26.89 3.11
N SER A 27 15.24 -26.41 2.90
CA SER A 27 15.63 -25.72 1.65
C SER A 27 15.81 -26.67 0.46
N ASN A 28 16.18 -27.94 0.69
CA ASN A 28 16.31 -28.94 -0.38
C ASN A 28 15.03 -29.78 -0.61
N ALA A 29 14.09 -29.86 0.35
CA ALA A 29 12.84 -30.61 0.18
C ALA A 29 11.78 -29.90 -0.68
N SER A 30 12.04 -28.67 -1.17
CA SER A 30 11.17 -27.99 -2.13
C SER A 30 11.39 -28.41 -3.58
N VAL A 31 12.29 -29.36 -3.84
CA VAL A 31 12.48 -29.96 -5.16
C VAL A 31 12.06 -31.42 -5.04
N TYR A 32 11.13 -31.86 -5.89
CA TYR A 32 10.45 -33.15 -5.90
C TYR A 32 9.18 -33.28 -5.04
N THR A 33 8.08 -32.67 -5.51
CA THR A 33 6.80 -33.37 -5.71
C THR A 33 5.77 -32.44 -6.34
N SER A 34 5.47 -32.65 -7.63
CA SER A 34 4.13 -32.41 -8.21
C SER A 34 4.14 -32.84 -9.69
N LEU A 35 4.02 -34.15 -9.91
CA LEU A 35 3.30 -34.64 -11.08
C LEU A 35 1.85 -34.81 -10.62
N THR A 36 0.91 -34.29 -11.41
CA THR A 36 -0.56 -34.35 -11.28
C THR A 36 -1.27 -33.34 -10.34
N ARG A 37 -1.24 -32.05 -10.71
CA ARG A 37 -2.42 -31.15 -10.78
C ARG A 37 -1.96 -29.83 -11.40
N SER A 38 -2.48 -29.45 -12.56
CA SER A 38 -2.17 -28.17 -13.22
C SER A 38 -2.86 -27.01 -12.49
N GLY A 39 -2.42 -26.67 -11.28
CA GLY A 39 -2.72 -25.39 -10.62
C GLY A 39 -1.77 -24.32 -11.15
N HIS A 40 -2.28 -23.14 -11.50
CA HIS A 40 -1.44 -22.02 -11.89
C HIS A 40 -0.50 -21.63 -10.74
N ALA A 41 0.80 -21.48 -11.03
CA ALA A 41 1.83 -21.08 -10.06
C ALA A 41 1.54 -19.75 -9.34
N LEU A 42 0.59 -18.96 -9.85
CA LEU A 42 0.10 -17.71 -9.27
C LEU A 42 -0.90 -17.90 -8.11
N LEU A 43 -1.48 -19.10 -7.97
CA LEU A 43 -2.48 -19.45 -6.96
C LEU A 43 -1.91 -20.27 -5.80
N ALA A 44 -0.65 -20.71 -5.90
CA ALA A 44 -0.07 -21.71 -5.00
C ALA A 44 0.89 -21.06 -4.00
N THR A 45 0.36 -20.60 -2.85
CA THR A 45 0.96 -20.70 -1.50
C THR A 45 0.06 -20.01 -0.46
N ASP A 46 0.01 -20.57 0.75
CA ASP A 46 -0.62 -19.99 1.94
C ASP A 46 0.02 -18.63 2.26
N ASP A 47 -0.67 -17.52 1.97
CA ASP A 47 -0.33 -16.22 2.55
C ASP A 47 -0.96 -16.22 3.95
N PRO A 48 -0.17 -16.24 5.03
CA PRO A 48 -0.71 -16.20 6.39
C PRO A 48 -1.52 -14.92 6.65
N GLY A 49 -1.43 -13.91 5.76
CA GLY A 49 -2.24 -12.71 5.69
C GLY A 49 -3.65 -12.86 5.08
N LEU A 50 -3.92 -13.95 4.35
CA LEU A 50 -5.21 -14.22 3.70
C LEU A 50 -6.32 -14.68 4.65
N ALA A 51 -6.22 -14.39 5.95
CA ALA A 51 -7.32 -14.64 6.87
C ALA A 51 -8.55 -13.84 6.42
N PHE A 52 -9.60 -14.55 6.01
CA PHE A 52 -10.87 -13.93 5.67
C PHE A 52 -11.44 -13.26 6.92
N PRO A 53 -11.79 -11.96 6.85
CA PRO A 53 -12.42 -11.31 7.98
C PRO A 53 -13.80 -11.95 8.20
N LEU A 54 -14.14 -12.22 9.46
CA LEU A 54 -15.44 -12.76 9.86
C LEU A 54 -16.49 -11.65 10.09
N ASP A 55 -16.12 -10.42 9.77
CA ASP A 55 -16.92 -9.24 10.07
C ASP A 55 -18.16 -9.14 9.15
N PRO A 56 -19.28 -8.57 9.64
CA PRO A 56 -20.44 -8.32 8.78
C PRO A 56 -20.07 -7.33 7.67
N VAL A 57 -20.41 -7.63 6.41
CA VAL A 57 -20.25 -6.67 5.30
C VAL A 57 -21.42 -5.69 5.23
N PRO A 58 -21.25 -4.52 4.61
CA PRO A 58 -22.38 -3.65 4.28
C PRO A 58 -23.43 -4.44 3.50
N ARG A 59 -24.70 -4.29 3.87
CA ARG A 59 -25.83 -4.97 3.19
C ARG A 59 -26.28 -4.23 1.95
N ARG A 60 -25.83 -2.97 1.78
CA ARG A 60 -26.18 -2.13 0.64
C ARG A 60 -25.79 -2.74 -0.71
N ASP A 61 -26.69 -2.62 -1.68
CA ASP A 61 -26.33 -2.76 -3.08
C ASP A 61 -25.71 -1.45 -3.61
N PHE A 62 -24.38 -1.39 -3.54
CA PHE A 62 -23.60 -0.25 -4.04
C PHE A 62 -23.71 -0.03 -5.55
N THR A 63 -24.10 -1.03 -6.33
CA THR A 63 -24.17 -0.91 -7.80
C THR A 63 -25.18 0.17 -8.23
N THR A 64 -26.24 0.35 -7.45
CA THR A 64 -27.26 1.40 -7.66
C THR A 64 -26.71 2.82 -7.48
N LEU A 65 -25.64 2.98 -6.71
CA LEU A 65 -24.97 4.25 -6.42
C LEU A 65 -23.76 4.50 -7.33
N ALA A 66 -23.30 3.50 -8.08
CA ALA A 66 -22.13 3.60 -8.97
C ALA A 66 -22.33 4.60 -10.13
N LYS A 67 -23.58 4.99 -10.42
CA LYS A 67 -23.93 5.99 -11.43
C LYS A 67 -23.58 7.44 -11.04
N TYR A 68 -23.42 7.71 -9.75
CA TYR A 68 -23.11 9.07 -9.29
C TYR A 68 -21.60 9.36 -9.42
N PRO A 69 -21.20 10.61 -9.71
CA PRO A 69 -19.80 10.99 -9.79
C PRO A 69 -19.00 10.57 -8.55
N ALA A 70 -17.71 10.29 -8.73
CA ALA A 70 -16.82 9.99 -7.62
C ALA A 70 -16.75 11.18 -6.65
N HIS A 71 -16.68 10.89 -5.35
CA HIS A 71 -16.62 11.91 -4.31
C HIS A 71 -15.32 12.70 -4.43
N ASN A 72 -15.37 14.01 -4.17
CA ASN A 72 -14.24 14.94 -4.27
C ASN A 72 -13.54 15.01 -5.65
N SER A 73 -14.12 14.45 -6.72
CA SER A 73 -13.48 14.39 -8.04
C SER A 73 -13.23 15.74 -8.72
N ASN A 74 -13.94 16.79 -8.30
CA ASN A 74 -13.80 18.15 -8.85
C ASN A 74 -12.71 18.99 -8.17
N GLN A 75 -11.83 18.36 -7.39
CA GLN A 75 -10.76 19.07 -6.69
C GLN A 75 -9.77 19.71 -7.70
N SER A 76 -9.49 21.01 -7.52
CA SER A 76 -8.76 21.84 -8.49
C SER A 76 -7.25 21.64 -8.52
N SER A 77 -6.62 21.25 -7.41
CA SER A 77 -5.18 20.97 -7.36
C SER A 77 -4.79 19.67 -8.05
N LYS A 78 -5.76 18.83 -8.43
CA LYS A 78 -5.53 17.52 -9.06
C LYS A 78 -4.58 16.66 -8.22
N PHE A 79 -4.80 16.67 -6.90
CA PHE A 79 -4.19 15.72 -5.98
C PHE A 79 -5.17 14.60 -5.69
N ALA A 80 -4.66 13.38 -5.54
CA ALA A 80 -5.50 12.23 -5.17
C ALA A 80 -4.74 11.23 -4.31
N PHE A 81 -5.51 10.48 -3.53
CA PHE A 81 -5.04 9.23 -2.94
C PHE A 81 -5.30 8.07 -3.89
N ALA A 82 -4.42 7.07 -3.89
CA ALA A 82 -4.49 5.94 -4.79
C ALA A 82 -4.22 4.62 -4.05
N THR A 83 -4.92 3.57 -4.45
CA THR A 83 -4.68 2.18 -4.00
C THR A 83 -4.78 1.24 -5.18
N LEU A 84 -4.06 0.12 -5.13
CA LEU A 84 -4.13 -0.95 -6.14
C LEU A 84 -4.88 -2.16 -5.57
N TYR A 85 -5.96 -2.57 -6.24
CA TYR A 85 -6.64 -3.83 -5.99
C TYR A 85 -6.45 -4.79 -7.18
N CYS A 86 -5.60 -5.80 -6.97
CA CYS A 86 -5.17 -6.71 -8.03
C CYS A 86 -5.14 -8.19 -7.55
N SER A 87 -6.16 -8.63 -6.82
CA SER A 87 -6.26 -10.04 -6.42
C SER A 87 -6.70 -10.91 -7.59
N ARG A 88 -5.88 -11.90 -7.98
CA ARG A 88 -6.21 -12.88 -9.03
C ARG A 88 -7.32 -13.86 -8.66
N ASP A 89 -7.64 -13.96 -7.36
CA ASP A 89 -8.87 -14.59 -6.86
C ASP A 89 -9.74 -13.49 -6.22
N PRO A 90 -10.51 -12.74 -7.02
CA PRO A 90 -11.26 -11.60 -6.54
C PRO A 90 -12.52 -12.06 -5.81
N ASP A 91 -12.50 -11.99 -4.49
CA ASP A 91 -13.66 -12.24 -3.63
C ASP A 91 -14.12 -10.92 -2.97
N THR A 92 -15.43 -10.67 -2.98
CA THR A 92 -16.06 -9.56 -2.25
C THR A 92 -15.97 -9.69 -0.72
N ARG A 93 -15.54 -10.86 -0.23
CA ARG A 93 -15.19 -11.17 1.16
C ARG A 93 -13.68 -11.34 1.36
N GLY A 94 -12.89 -11.20 0.30
CA GLY A 94 -11.46 -11.32 0.38
C GLY A 94 -10.85 -10.20 1.22
N PRO A 95 -9.82 -10.47 2.04
CA PRO A 95 -9.26 -9.49 2.98
C PRO A 95 -8.80 -8.21 2.29
N TYR A 96 -8.13 -8.30 1.14
CA TYR A 96 -7.67 -7.13 0.39
C TYR A 96 -8.81 -6.37 -0.30
N PHE A 97 -9.94 -7.02 -0.59
CA PHE A 97 -11.14 -6.32 -1.09
C PHE A 97 -11.79 -5.53 0.03
N GLU A 98 -11.96 -6.15 1.19
CA GLU A 98 -12.49 -5.51 2.39
C GLU A 98 -11.59 -4.37 2.87
N SER A 99 -10.28 -4.58 2.94
CA SER A 99 -9.34 -3.53 3.33
C SER A 99 -9.33 -2.36 2.35
N THR A 100 -9.50 -2.60 1.04
CA THR A 100 -9.70 -1.52 0.06
C THR A 100 -10.98 -0.71 0.33
N GLN A 101 -12.08 -1.35 0.73
CA GLN A 101 -13.28 -0.62 1.16
C GLN A 101 -13.02 0.22 2.41
N SER A 102 -12.23 -0.29 3.36
CA SER A 102 -11.82 0.45 4.56
C SER A 102 -10.99 1.69 4.20
N ILE A 103 -10.07 1.62 3.22
CA ILE A 103 -9.34 2.79 2.70
C ILE A 103 -10.31 3.83 2.13
N ILE A 104 -11.26 3.42 1.29
CA ILE A 104 -12.26 4.32 0.72
C ILE A 104 -13.06 5.01 1.84
N TRP A 105 -13.50 4.25 2.84
CA TRP A 105 -14.24 4.80 3.99
C TRP A 105 -13.41 5.78 4.80
N ARG A 106 -12.17 5.43 5.16
CA ARG A 106 -11.28 6.29 5.94
C ARG A 106 -11.00 7.61 5.24
N LEU A 107 -10.80 7.58 3.93
CA LEU A 107 -10.42 8.76 3.16
C LEU A 107 -11.60 9.60 2.67
N LEU A 108 -12.81 9.04 2.51
CA LEU A 108 -13.95 9.81 1.99
C LEU A 108 -15.03 10.10 3.04
N TRP A 109 -15.16 9.27 4.07
CA TRP A 109 -16.41 9.20 4.85
C TRP A 109 -16.23 9.20 6.37
N SER A 110 -15.05 8.86 6.88
CA SER A 110 -14.80 8.84 8.33
C SER A 110 -14.49 10.24 8.89
N ASP A 111 -14.17 10.30 10.18
CA ASP A 111 -13.67 11.51 10.84
C ASP A 111 -12.26 11.92 10.34
N TYR A 112 -11.59 11.03 9.61
CA TYR A 112 -10.27 11.25 9.00
C TYR A 112 -10.35 11.67 7.54
N ARG A 113 -11.58 11.85 7.01
CA ARG A 113 -11.82 12.07 5.58
C ARG A 113 -10.99 13.22 5.02
N SER A 114 -10.57 13.02 3.78
CA SER A 114 -9.84 13.94 2.95
C SER A 114 -10.77 14.81 2.12
N LYS A 115 -10.29 16.00 1.73
CA LYS A 115 -10.89 16.81 0.67
C LYS A 115 -10.54 16.34 -0.75
N TYR A 116 -9.62 15.40 -0.90
CA TYR A 116 -9.15 14.87 -2.17
C TYR A 116 -9.89 13.57 -2.54
N PRO A 117 -9.98 13.24 -3.84
CA PRO A 117 -10.59 11.99 -4.28
C PRO A 117 -9.67 10.78 -4.02
N VAL A 118 -10.27 9.59 -4.05
CA VAL A 118 -9.59 8.30 -3.94
C VAL A 118 -9.71 7.55 -5.25
N ILE A 119 -8.59 7.07 -5.79
CA ILE A 119 -8.51 6.26 -7.00
C ILE A 119 -8.19 4.82 -6.61
N ILE A 120 -9.05 3.89 -7.00
CA ILE A 120 -8.77 2.47 -6.94
C ILE A 120 -8.34 2.01 -8.33
N PHE A 121 -7.04 1.77 -8.48
CA PHE A 121 -6.50 1.07 -9.63
C PHE A 121 -6.87 -0.40 -9.52
N VAL A 122 -7.42 -0.96 -10.59
CA VAL A 122 -7.82 -2.36 -10.67
C VAL A 122 -7.16 -3.04 -11.85
N CYS A 123 -6.76 -4.29 -11.67
CA CYS A 123 -6.25 -5.08 -12.78
C CYS A 123 -7.37 -5.49 -13.77
N PRO A 124 -7.05 -5.81 -15.03
CA PRO A 124 -8.06 -6.06 -16.07
C PRO A 124 -9.02 -7.20 -15.73
N PHE A 125 -8.52 -8.23 -15.02
CA PHE A 125 -9.32 -9.39 -14.61
C PHE A 125 -10.27 -9.12 -13.43
N ILE A 126 -10.23 -7.94 -12.80
CA ILE A 126 -11.12 -7.64 -11.67
C ILE A 126 -12.57 -7.53 -12.18
N PRO A 127 -13.53 -8.31 -11.64
CA PRO A 127 -14.91 -8.34 -12.11
C PRO A 127 -15.62 -6.99 -11.96
N LYS A 128 -16.59 -6.74 -12.85
CA LYS A 128 -17.41 -5.52 -12.83
C LYS A 128 -18.08 -5.28 -11.47
N LYS A 129 -18.58 -6.34 -10.82
CA LYS A 129 -19.22 -6.26 -9.49
C LYS A 129 -18.30 -5.61 -8.44
N ASN A 130 -17.05 -6.06 -8.33
CA ASN A 130 -16.06 -5.50 -7.42
C ASN A 130 -15.81 -4.01 -7.72
N ARG A 131 -15.63 -3.68 -9.01
CA ARG A 131 -15.43 -2.30 -9.46
C ARG A 131 -16.63 -1.40 -9.14
N ASP A 132 -17.85 -1.88 -9.36
CA ASP A 132 -19.07 -1.13 -9.11
C ASP A 132 -19.29 -0.89 -7.62
N ILE A 133 -18.86 -1.81 -6.74
CA ILE A 133 -18.88 -1.58 -5.29
C ILE A 133 -18.00 -0.38 -4.93
N PHE A 134 -16.75 -0.34 -5.40
CA PHE A 134 -15.85 0.80 -5.15
C PHE A 134 -16.39 2.12 -5.72
N ARG A 135 -16.96 2.11 -6.94
CA ARG A 135 -17.62 3.30 -7.53
C ARG A 135 -18.83 3.74 -6.71
N GLY A 136 -19.65 2.80 -6.28
CA GLY A 136 -20.81 3.07 -5.42
C GLY A 136 -20.41 3.69 -4.09
N GLN A 137 -19.26 3.28 -3.55
CA GLN A 137 -18.64 3.87 -2.36
C GLN A 137 -18.00 5.25 -2.60
N GLY A 138 -17.97 5.73 -3.85
CA GLY A 138 -17.52 7.08 -4.19
C GLY A 138 -16.09 7.17 -4.71
N ALA A 139 -15.38 6.05 -4.87
CA ALA A 139 -14.05 6.07 -5.45
C ALA A 139 -14.07 6.24 -6.98
N ILE A 140 -13.00 6.83 -7.52
CA ILE A 140 -12.65 6.73 -8.93
C ILE A 140 -12.09 5.31 -9.15
N VAL A 141 -12.60 4.57 -10.13
CA VAL A 141 -12.07 3.23 -10.44
C VAL A 141 -11.46 3.24 -11.83
N LYS A 142 -10.15 3.02 -11.90
CA LYS A 142 -9.38 3.05 -13.14
C LYS A 142 -8.71 1.70 -13.36
N GLU A 143 -8.79 1.18 -14.58
CA GLU A 143 -8.05 -0.03 -14.93
C GLU A 143 -6.57 0.32 -15.14
N ILE A 144 -5.68 -0.52 -14.62
CA ILE A 144 -4.23 -0.39 -14.81
C ILE A 144 -3.72 -1.51 -15.72
N GLU A 145 -2.80 -1.15 -16.61
CA GLU A 145 -2.12 -2.11 -17.48
C GLU A 145 -1.20 -3.01 -16.64
N LEU A 146 -1.23 -4.32 -16.92
CA LEU A 146 -0.34 -5.29 -16.28
C LEU A 146 1.08 -5.16 -16.79
N LEU A 147 2.04 -5.22 -15.88
CA LEU A 147 3.47 -5.29 -16.19
C LEU A 147 4.03 -6.69 -15.88
N ASP A 148 3.21 -7.73 -16.01
CA ASP A 148 3.53 -9.08 -15.56
C ASP A 148 4.48 -9.87 -16.46
N ASN A 149 4.95 -9.24 -17.54
CA ASN A 149 5.87 -9.81 -18.53
C ASN A 149 7.16 -9.00 -18.73
N ILE A 150 7.39 -7.93 -17.95
CA ILE A 150 8.58 -7.07 -18.15
C ILE A 150 9.84 -7.62 -17.48
N ILE A 151 9.68 -8.54 -16.53
CA ILE A 151 10.76 -9.27 -15.85
C ILE A 151 10.73 -10.73 -16.36
N PRO A 152 11.89 -11.35 -16.68
CA PRO A 152 11.94 -12.75 -17.06
C PRO A 152 11.38 -13.69 -15.96
N ASP A 153 10.56 -14.65 -16.37
CA ASP A 153 9.82 -15.57 -15.52
C ASP A 153 10.71 -16.34 -14.53
N GLU A 154 11.90 -16.73 -14.97
CA GLU A 154 12.90 -17.47 -14.18
C GLU A 154 13.51 -16.65 -13.04
N LYS A 155 13.39 -15.32 -13.07
CA LYS A 155 13.90 -14.44 -12.02
C LYS A 155 12.85 -14.13 -10.95
N ILE A 156 11.59 -14.44 -11.20
CA ILE A 156 10.48 -14.10 -10.30
C ILE A 156 10.35 -15.21 -9.24
N SER A 157 10.85 -14.97 -8.04
CA SER A 157 10.75 -15.92 -6.92
C SER A 157 9.33 -16.09 -6.41
N THR A 158 8.53 -15.02 -6.47
CA THR A 158 7.19 -14.95 -5.87
C THR A 158 6.20 -14.46 -6.91
N LYS A 159 5.80 -15.37 -7.81
CA LYS A 159 4.95 -15.02 -8.97
C LYS A 159 3.63 -14.33 -8.58
N ARG A 160 3.09 -14.61 -7.40
CA ARG A 160 1.87 -13.94 -6.90
C ARG A 160 2.00 -12.42 -6.76
N TRP A 161 3.20 -11.90 -6.54
CA TRP A 161 3.44 -10.46 -6.43
C TRP A 161 3.80 -9.80 -7.77
N ILE A 162 3.76 -10.54 -8.87
CA ILE A 162 4.14 -9.98 -10.16
C ILE A 162 3.27 -8.77 -10.53
N ASP A 163 1.99 -8.81 -10.15
CA ASP A 163 1.05 -7.77 -10.53
C ASP A 163 1.30 -6.44 -9.81
N VAL A 164 2.03 -6.42 -8.68
CA VAL A 164 2.37 -5.16 -7.98
C VAL A 164 3.41 -4.34 -8.74
N LEU A 165 4.14 -4.92 -9.70
CA LEU A 165 4.93 -4.15 -10.67
C LEU A 165 4.08 -3.12 -11.41
N SER A 166 2.79 -3.40 -11.61
CA SER A 166 1.87 -2.49 -12.30
C SER A 166 1.76 -1.12 -11.60
N LYS A 167 2.15 -0.99 -10.31
CA LYS A 167 2.28 0.30 -9.62
C LYS A 167 3.21 1.29 -10.35
N LEU A 168 4.17 0.82 -11.16
CA LEU A 168 5.01 1.71 -11.97
C LEU A 168 4.17 2.53 -12.97
N ASN A 169 3.02 2.01 -13.42
CA ASN A 169 2.11 2.73 -14.31
C ASN A 169 1.41 3.92 -13.65
N LEU A 170 1.54 4.12 -12.33
CA LEU A 170 1.05 5.33 -11.66
C LEU A 170 1.73 6.61 -12.18
N TRP A 171 2.95 6.52 -12.71
CA TRP A 171 3.59 7.67 -13.34
C TRP A 171 2.98 8.08 -14.69
N LYS A 172 2.12 7.23 -15.31
CA LYS A 172 1.37 7.57 -16.53
C LYS A 172 0.15 8.46 -16.24
N GLU A 173 -0.19 8.66 -14.98
CA GLU A 173 -1.42 9.33 -14.54
C GLU A 173 -1.32 10.86 -14.58
N ILE A 174 -0.93 11.40 -15.74
CA ILE A 174 -0.62 12.84 -15.95
C ILE A 174 -1.82 13.79 -15.84
N ASP A 175 -3.04 13.26 -15.69
CA ASP A 175 -4.22 14.06 -15.32
C ASP A 175 -4.14 14.54 -13.85
N TRP A 176 -3.20 13.99 -13.07
CA TRP A 176 -2.96 14.31 -11.67
C TRP A 176 -1.60 14.98 -11.48
N ASN A 177 -1.57 16.00 -10.63
CA ASN A 177 -0.34 16.70 -10.27
C ASN A 177 0.45 15.93 -9.21
N ARG A 178 -0.25 15.27 -8.26
CA ARG A 178 0.36 14.44 -7.21
C ARG A 178 -0.54 13.29 -6.83
N LEU A 179 0.06 12.12 -6.61
CA LEU A 179 -0.61 10.93 -6.09
C LEU A 179 0.06 10.49 -4.79
N VAL A 180 -0.74 10.21 -3.76
CA VAL A 180 -0.28 9.45 -2.58
C VAL A 180 -0.80 8.04 -2.74
N PHE A 181 0.11 7.09 -2.94
CA PHE A 181 -0.21 5.69 -3.00
C PHE A 181 -0.24 5.07 -1.60
N LEU A 182 -1.26 4.26 -1.36
CA LEU A 182 -1.44 3.43 -0.17
C LEU A 182 -1.71 2.00 -0.61
N ASP A 183 -0.92 1.04 -0.12
CA ASP A 183 -1.31 -0.36 -0.17
C ASP A 183 -2.63 -0.55 0.58
N SER A 184 -3.38 -1.58 0.19
CA SER A 184 -4.71 -1.83 0.76
C SER A 184 -4.69 -2.14 2.27
N ASP A 185 -3.51 -2.33 2.87
CA ASP A 185 -3.25 -2.50 4.30
C ASP A 185 -2.46 -1.36 4.95
N ALA A 186 -2.36 -0.21 4.28
CA ALA A 186 -1.82 1.05 4.79
C ALA A 186 -2.96 2.02 5.18
N PHE A 187 -3.49 1.86 6.40
CA PHE A 187 -4.69 2.53 6.88
C PHE A 187 -4.42 3.93 7.46
N PRO A 188 -5.03 4.99 6.89
CA PRO A 188 -5.07 6.30 7.54
C PRO A 188 -5.86 6.23 8.86
N VAL A 189 -5.24 6.69 9.94
CA VAL A 189 -5.86 6.81 11.27
C VAL A 189 -6.02 8.27 11.71
N ARG A 190 -5.72 9.20 10.79
CA ARG A 190 -5.93 10.64 10.89
C ARG A 190 -6.15 11.21 9.49
N ASN A 191 -6.63 12.45 9.38
CA ASN A 191 -6.54 13.18 8.12
C ASN A 191 -5.04 13.32 7.74
N ILE A 192 -4.76 13.10 6.46
CA ILE A 192 -3.41 13.05 5.89
C ILE A 192 -3.24 14.03 4.72
N ASP A 193 -4.10 15.03 4.60
CA ASP A 193 -4.08 15.99 3.49
C ASP A 193 -2.79 16.83 3.47
N ASP A 194 -2.19 17.05 4.63
CA ASP A 194 -0.97 17.83 4.83
C ASP A 194 0.27 17.19 4.18
N ILE A 195 0.22 15.89 3.80
CA ILE A 195 1.33 15.25 3.08
C ILE A 195 1.63 15.91 1.73
N PHE A 196 0.60 16.43 1.06
CA PHE A 196 0.76 17.04 -0.26
C PHE A 196 1.58 18.33 -0.20
N ASP A 197 1.44 19.08 0.91
CA ASP A 197 2.14 20.34 1.15
C ASP A 197 3.51 20.12 1.82
N LEU A 198 3.64 19.06 2.65
CA LEU A 198 4.87 18.72 3.35
C LEU A 198 6.00 18.30 2.40
N VAL A 199 5.67 17.59 1.32
CA VAL A 199 6.68 16.99 0.45
C VAL A 199 7.10 17.96 -0.65
N PRO A 200 8.37 18.40 -0.72
CA PRO A 200 8.81 19.34 -1.73
C PRO A 200 8.93 18.68 -3.11
N GLU A 201 8.88 19.50 -4.17
CA GLU A 201 9.45 19.08 -5.46
C GLU A 201 10.97 19.02 -5.36
N GLN A 202 11.54 18.03 -6.02
CA GLN A 202 12.97 17.75 -6.03
C GLN A 202 13.55 18.00 -7.41
N GLN A 203 14.86 18.28 -7.43
CA GLN A 203 15.65 18.43 -8.65
C GLN A 203 16.56 17.23 -8.82
N CYS A 204 16.64 16.68 -10.03
CA CYS A 204 17.58 15.60 -10.33
C CYS A 204 19.04 16.08 -10.25
N LYS A 205 19.97 15.16 -10.03
CA LYS A 205 21.42 15.40 -10.18
C LYS A 205 21.80 15.19 -11.63
N LYS A 206 21.90 16.27 -12.41
CA LYS A 206 22.14 16.21 -13.87
C LYS A 206 23.46 15.51 -14.20
N GLU A 207 24.49 15.71 -13.38
CA GLU A 207 25.81 15.10 -13.51
C GLU A 207 25.84 13.58 -13.26
N ALA A 208 24.77 13.01 -12.69
CA ALA A 208 24.63 11.59 -12.41
C ALA A 208 23.62 10.89 -13.33
N LEU A 209 23.10 11.60 -14.33
CA LEU A 209 22.18 11.02 -15.30
C LEU A 209 22.87 9.95 -16.14
N LEU A 210 22.09 8.96 -16.54
CA LEU A 210 22.56 7.98 -17.51
C LEU A 210 22.44 8.57 -18.93
N PRO A 211 23.25 8.11 -19.90
CA PRO A 211 23.18 8.61 -21.27
C PRO A 211 21.77 8.56 -21.88
N GLU A 212 20.98 7.54 -21.54
CA GLU A 212 19.60 7.44 -22.04
C GLU A 212 18.67 8.50 -21.43
N ASP A 213 18.94 8.95 -20.21
CA ASP A 213 18.16 9.99 -19.53
C ASP A 213 18.61 11.39 -19.98
N GLU A 214 19.93 11.60 -20.20
CA GLU A 214 20.47 12.82 -20.80
C GLU A 214 19.85 13.08 -22.18
N ALA A 215 19.78 12.04 -23.02
CA ALA A 215 19.18 12.13 -24.35
C ALA A 215 17.67 12.48 -24.34
N VAL A 216 16.97 12.22 -23.23
CA VAL A 216 15.57 12.65 -23.05
C VAL A 216 15.52 14.13 -22.70
N ILE A 217 16.38 14.58 -21.79
CA ILE A 217 16.48 16.00 -21.41
C ILE A 217 16.87 16.88 -22.61
N ASP A 218 17.84 16.44 -23.42
CA ASP A 218 18.29 17.17 -24.62
C ASP A 218 17.18 17.37 -25.65
N LYS A 219 16.13 16.54 -25.61
CA LYS A 219 14.96 16.61 -26.50
C LYS A 219 13.78 17.39 -25.88
N GLY A 220 13.99 18.06 -24.76
CA GLY A 220 12.96 18.84 -24.06
C GLY A 220 12.18 18.06 -23.00
N GLY A 221 12.69 16.92 -22.53
CA GLY A 221 12.14 16.16 -21.39
C GLY A 221 12.69 16.61 -20.04
N ASP A 222 13.04 17.89 -19.89
CA ASP A 222 13.67 18.43 -18.68
C ASP A 222 12.73 18.43 -17.46
N ASP A 223 11.41 18.43 -17.67
CA ASP A 223 10.42 18.29 -16.58
C ASP A 223 10.55 16.97 -15.81
N MET A 224 11.16 15.92 -16.39
CA MET A 224 11.50 14.69 -15.65
C MET A 224 12.34 14.99 -14.40
N CYS A 225 13.16 16.05 -14.45
CA CYS A 225 13.99 16.49 -13.32
C CYS A 225 13.24 17.32 -12.27
N ASN A 226 12.02 17.80 -12.56
CA ASN A 226 11.12 18.39 -11.57
C ASN A 226 10.19 17.29 -11.03
N TYR A 227 10.69 16.46 -10.12
CA TYR A 227 9.98 15.26 -9.68
C TYR A 227 9.55 15.33 -8.22
N VAL A 228 8.63 14.45 -7.84
CA VAL A 228 8.31 14.14 -6.45
C VAL A 228 8.41 12.63 -6.31
N TYR A 229 9.20 12.18 -5.35
CA TYR A 229 9.14 10.80 -4.86
C TYR A 229 9.56 10.78 -3.40
N ALA A 230 8.62 10.46 -2.51
CA ALA A 230 8.90 10.37 -1.08
C ALA A 230 8.18 9.19 -0.45
N GLY A 231 8.81 8.61 0.58
CA GLY A 231 8.23 7.50 1.33
C GLY A 231 9.01 7.24 2.60
N VAL A 232 8.62 6.20 3.33
CA VAL A 232 9.23 5.83 4.61
C VAL A 232 10.22 4.68 4.39
N PRO A 233 11.48 4.81 4.84
CA PRO A 233 12.43 3.70 4.83
C PRO A 233 11.95 2.49 5.63
N GLN A 234 12.35 1.29 5.23
CA GLN A 234 12.12 0.04 5.96
C GLN A 234 13.33 -0.88 5.79
N PHE A 235 13.73 -1.54 6.88
CA PHE A 235 14.92 -2.40 7.00
C PHE A 235 16.26 -1.65 6.86
N THR A 236 16.42 -0.78 5.86
CA THR A 236 17.58 0.09 5.68
C THR A 236 17.13 1.52 5.37
N ILE A 237 18.04 2.49 5.55
CA ILE A 237 17.74 3.92 5.30
C ILE A 237 17.45 4.23 3.83
N ASP A 238 17.89 3.37 2.91
CA ASP A 238 17.78 3.57 1.46
C ASP A 238 16.65 2.75 0.82
N ASN A 239 16.08 1.79 1.54
CA ASN A 239 15.00 0.95 1.05
C ASN A 239 13.65 1.53 1.50
N ILE A 240 12.97 2.24 0.62
CA ILE A 240 11.65 2.82 0.91
C ILE A 240 10.58 1.74 0.81
N ASN A 241 9.69 1.63 1.80
CA ASN A 241 8.57 0.72 1.73
C ASN A 241 7.56 1.16 0.66
N ALA A 242 7.32 0.32 -0.35
CA ALA A 242 6.46 0.64 -1.50
C ALA A 242 4.95 0.49 -1.21
N GLY A 243 4.56 0.32 0.05
CA GLY A 243 3.16 0.37 0.48
C GLY A 243 2.68 1.74 0.92
N MET A 244 3.57 2.72 1.05
CA MET A 244 3.18 4.13 1.03
C MET A 244 4.27 4.99 0.39
N PHE A 245 3.89 5.72 -0.65
CA PHE A 245 4.73 6.76 -1.23
C PHE A 245 3.88 7.86 -1.89
N ILE A 246 4.46 9.05 -2.02
CA ILE A 246 3.91 10.15 -2.81
C ILE A 246 4.76 10.34 -4.06
N LEU A 247 4.10 10.63 -5.18
CA LEU A 247 4.76 10.86 -6.47
C LEU A 247 4.13 12.01 -7.26
N LYS A 248 4.90 12.56 -8.21
CA LYS A 248 4.43 13.43 -9.30
C LYS A 248 4.43 12.61 -10.60
N PRO A 249 3.27 12.38 -11.25
CA PRO A 249 3.22 11.66 -12.51
C PRO A 249 4.00 12.38 -13.62
N ASN A 250 4.71 11.63 -14.46
CA ASN A 250 5.49 12.14 -15.58
C ASN A 250 5.82 10.97 -16.54
N LEU A 251 5.58 11.15 -17.84
CA LEU A 251 5.75 10.09 -18.84
C LEU A 251 7.20 9.69 -19.09
N ASP A 252 8.14 10.63 -19.01
CA ASP A 252 9.57 10.35 -19.18
C ASP A 252 10.11 9.58 -17.97
N MET A 253 9.69 9.95 -16.76
CA MET A 253 9.98 9.22 -15.53
C MET A 253 9.37 7.81 -15.59
N HIS A 254 8.13 7.67 -16.08
CA HIS A 254 7.53 6.34 -16.31
C HIS A 254 8.41 5.50 -17.25
N ALA A 255 8.79 6.04 -18.40
CA ALA A 255 9.63 5.33 -19.37
C ALA A 255 10.98 4.92 -18.76
N LYS A 256 11.57 5.78 -17.93
CA LYS A 256 12.78 5.47 -17.14
C LYS A 256 12.56 4.30 -16.17
N LEU A 257 11.47 4.31 -15.41
CA LEU A 257 11.14 3.22 -14.48
C LEU A 257 10.90 1.90 -15.20
N ILE A 258 10.29 1.90 -16.38
CA ILE A 258 10.15 0.70 -17.21
C ILE A 258 11.52 0.18 -17.68
N ARG A 259 12.47 1.06 -18.05
CA ARG A 259 13.85 0.65 -18.36
C ARG A 259 14.54 0.06 -17.13
N ALA A 260 14.39 0.70 -15.96
CA ALA A 260 14.96 0.22 -14.70
C ALA A 260 14.44 -1.17 -14.32
N ALA A 261 13.13 -1.40 -14.44
CA ALA A 261 12.51 -2.69 -14.16
C ALA A 261 13.00 -3.83 -15.07
N LYS A 262 13.46 -3.53 -16.29
CA LYS A 262 14.04 -4.56 -17.17
C LYS A 262 15.48 -4.92 -16.78
N ARG A 263 16.19 -4.03 -16.09
CA ARG A 263 17.57 -4.24 -15.63
C ARG A 263 17.61 -5.00 -14.31
N THR A 264 17.16 -6.25 -14.35
CA THR A 264 17.05 -7.17 -13.21
C THR A 264 18.36 -7.50 -12.48
N GLY A 265 19.51 -7.00 -12.96
CA GLY A 265 20.79 -7.05 -12.25
C GLY A 265 21.02 -5.88 -11.29
N ASP A 266 20.24 -4.81 -11.41
CA ASP A 266 20.46 -3.55 -10.67
C ASP A 266 19.67 -3.47 -9.36
N TYR A 267 18.83 -4.46 -9.09
CA TYR A 267 18.00 -4.52 -7.89
C TYR A 267 17.62 -5.95 -7.54
N ASP A 268 17.17 -6.14 -6.31
CA ASP A 268 16.67 -7.42 -5.85
C ASP A 268 15.21 -7.61 -6.27
N VAL A 269 15.03 -8.45 -7.30
CA VAL A 269 13.74 -8.80 -7.90
C VAL A 269 12.73 -9.41 -6.92
N ARG A 270 13.18 -9.93 -5.77
CA ARG A 270 12.30 -10.48 -4.73
C ARG A 270 11.39 -9.42 -4.11
N TYR A 271 11.81 -8.15 -4.16
CA TYR A 271 11.04 -7.01 -3.68
C TYR A 271 10.21 -6.33 -4.78
N MET A 272 10.07 -6.96 -5.96
CA MET A 272 9.23 -6.47 -7.07
C MET A 272 9.44 -4.98 -7.36
N GLU A 273 8.37 -4.17 -7.34
CA GLU A 273 8.41 -2.74 -7.60
C GLU A 273 9.23 -1.98 -6.56
N GLN A 274 9.24 -2.42 -5.31
CA GLN A 274 10.05 -1.78 -4.26
C GLN A 274 11.55 -1.90 -4.59
N GLY A 275 11.95 -3.06 -5.11
CA GLY A 275 13.30 -3.28 -5.61
C GLY A 275 13.63 -2.34 -6.77
N VAL A 276 12.74 -2.23 -7.75
CA VAL A 276 12.90 -1.30 -8.89
C VAL A 276 13.06 0.13 -8.40
N LEU A 277 12.14 0.60 -7.54
CA LEU A 277 12.10 1.96 -7.02
C LEU A 277 13.33 2.30 -6.17
N SER A 278 13.89 1.33 -5.47
CA SER A 278 15.10 1.49 -4.66
C SER A 278 16.40 1.32 -5.47
N SER A 279 16.32 1.03 -6.77
CA SER A 279 17.49 0.88 -7.63
C SER A 279 18.15 2.23 -7.94
N LYS A 280 19.46 2.21 -8.26
CA LYS A 280 20.20 3.39 -8.70
C LYS A 280 19.62 4.02 -9.98
N ASN A 281 18.95 3.22 -10.80
CA ASN A 281 18.31 3.65 -12.03
C ASN A 281 16.89 4.20 -11.82
N ALA A 282 16.41 4.22 -10.57
CA ALA A 282 15.19 4.86 -10.12
C ALA A 282 15.52 5.88 -9.02
N PHE A 283 15.15 5.62 -7.76
CA PHE A 283 15.14 6.60 -6.69
C PHE A 283 16.15 6.36 -5.54
N ALA A 284 17.17 5.53 -5.76
CA ALA A 284 18.21 5.34 -4.75
C ALA A 284 18.87 6.68 -4.37
N ALA A 285 19.27 6.82 -3.11
CA ALA A 285 19.86 8.05 -2.58
C ALA A 285 21.17 8.47 -3.29
N ASP A 286 21.94 7.50 -3.79
CA ASP A 286 23.17 7.68 -4.57
C ASP A 286 22.92 7.76 -6.09
N GLY A 287 21.66 7.70 -6.53
CA GLY A 287 21.25 7.85 -7.92
C GLY A 287 21.00 9.32 -8.34
N PRO A 288 20.60 9.52 -9.61
CA PRO A 288 20.27 10.84 -10.15
C PRO A 288 18.96 11.42 -9.60
N PHE A 289 18.06 10.59 -9.08
CA PHE A 289 16.76 10.99 -8.53
C PHE A 289 16.62 10.57 -7.06
N PRO A 290 17.44 11.09 -6.14
CA PRO A 290 17.42 10.64 -4.75
C PRO A 290 16.02 10.75 -4.13
N VAL A 291 15.61 9.76 -3.34
CA VAL A 291 14.32 9.80 -2.62
C VAL A 291 14.30 10.83 -1.48
N ASN A 292 13.15 11.50 -1.29
CA ASN A 292 12.87 12.24 -0.07
C ASN A 292 12.31 11.31 1.02
N ARG A 293 12.89 11.34 2.23
CA ARG A 293 12.53 10.42 3.31
C ARG A 293 11.48 11.04 4.22
N LEU A 294 10.41 10.30 4.49
CA LEU A 294 9.35 10.69 5.41
C LEU A 294 9.54 10.09 6.80
N SER A 295 9.00 10.76 7.80
CA SER A 295 8.94 10.25 9.17
C SER A 295 8.13 8.94 9.23
N PRO A 296 8.53 7.96 10.06
CA PRO A 296 7.80 6.70 10.26
C PRO A 296 6.31 6.82 10.58
N ILE A 297 5.85 7.98 11.09
CA ILE A 297 4.42 8.23 11.35
C ILE A 297 3.55 8.13 10.09
N TRP A 298 4.16 8.31 8.92
CA TRP A 298 3.49 8.30 7.61
C TRP A 298 3.36 6.90 7.01
N ASN A 299 4.05 5.90 7.54
CA ASN A 299 3.91 4.50 7.12
C ASN A 299 4.38 3.62 8.28
N THR A 300 3.59 3.57 9.34
CA THR A 300 4.00 2.93 10.59
C THR A 300 3.76 1.43 10.50
N VAL A 301 4.79 0.70 10.08
CA VAL A 301 4.88 -0.77 10.15
C VAL A 301 5.02 -1.25 11.62
N PRO A 302 4.82 -2.54 11.93
CA PRO A 302 4.79 -3.04 13.31
C PRO A 302 6.02 -2.69 14.16
N GLU A 303 7.20 -2.67 13.54
CA GLU A 303 8.46 -2.31 14.19
C GLU A 303 8.40 -0.86 14.68
N TYR A 304 8.03 0.08 13.81
CA TYR A 304 7.88 1.49 14.15
C TYR A 304 6.72 1.75 15.10
N TYR A 305 5.66 0.96 15.02
CA TYR A 305 4.54 1.06 15.95
C TYR A 305 4.96 0.73 17.38
N LYS A 306 5.74 -0.35 17.57
CA LYS A 306 6.26 -0.75 18.89
C LYS A 306 7.23 0.30 19.45
N GLU A 307 8.12 0.83 18.61
CA GLU A 307 9.00 1.94 19.00
C GLU A 307 8.21 3.18 19.40
N HIS A 308 7.15 3.49 18.66
CA HIS A 308 6.26 4.62 18.97
C HIS A 308 5.57 4.43 20.33
N LEU A 309 5.03 3.24 20.62
CA LEU A 309 4.42 2.93 21.91
C LEU A 309 5.41 3.05 23.08
N ALA A 310 6.66 2.58 22.90
CA ALA A 310 7.69 2.72 23.92
C ALA A 310 7.99 4.19 24.22
N LYS A 311 8.16 5.02 23.18
CA LYS A 311 8.37 6.48 23.32
C LYS A 311 7.16 7.20 23.91
N ALA A 312 5.95 6.76 23.57
CA ALA A 312 4.70 7.30 24.12
C ALA A 312 4.54 7.03 25.61
N ALA A 313 5.07 5.92 26.12
CA ALA A 313 5.10 5.66 27.57
C ALA A 313 6.06 6.61 28.32
N GLU A 314 7.02 7.21 27.61
CA GLU A 314 8.06 8.08 28.17
C GLU A 314 7.79 9.59 27.95
N SER A 315 6.86 9.94 27.06
CA SER A 315 6.58 11.32 26.65
C SER A 315 5.09 11.65 26.78
N PRO A 316 4.71 12.82 27.34
CA PRO A 316 3.31 13.22 27.44
C PRO A 316 2.66 13.54 26.09
N GLU A 317 3.44 13.80 25.04
CA GLU A 317 2.94 14.15 23.69
C GLU A 317 3.71 13.43 22.57
N PRO A 318 3.50 12.12 22.36
CA PRO A 318 4.17 11.39 21.29
C PRO A 318 3.69 11.82 19.89
N PRO A 319 4.56 11.79 18.85
CA PRO A 319 4.19 12.19 17.49
C PRO A 319 3.05 11.33 16.94
N SER A 320 1.91 11.94 16.68
CA SER A 320 0.71 11.22 16.29
C SER A 320 0.88 10.44 14.98
N ILE A 321 0.71 9.12 15.04
CA ILE A 321 0.71 8.24 13.86
C ILE A 321 -0.37 8.72 12.88
N ARG A 322 0.01 8.81 11.61
CA ARG A 322 -0.88 9.20 10.50
C ARG A 322 -1.43 7.97 9.78
N ILE A 323 -0.57 6.99 9.48
CA ILE A 323 -0.91 5.78 8.72
C ILE A 323 -0.33 4.56 9.42
N LEU A 324 -1.17 3.56 9.67
CA LEU A 324 -0.77 2.23 10.15
C LEU A 324 -0.66 1.27 8.97
N HIS A 325 0.50 0.63 8.80
CA HIS A 325 0.69 -0.37 7.76
C HIS A 325 0.77 -1.75 8.39
N ALA A 326 -0.38 -2.44 8.37
CA ALA A 326 -0.62 -3.62 9.17
C ALA A 326 -1.80 -4.42 8.62
N LYS A 327 -1.75 -5.76 8.72
CA LYS A 327 -2.88 -6.63 8.41
C LYS A 327 -3.88 -6.64 9.57
N MET A 328 -4.49 -5.50 9.86
CA MET A 328 -5.30 -5.28 11.06
C MET A 328 -6.53 -6.21 11.17
N TRP A 329 -7.03 -6.75 10.07
CA TRP A 329 -8.12 -7.74 10.07
C TRP A 329 -7.66 -9.13 10.54
N ASN A 330 -6.35 -9.40 10.54
CA ASN A 330 -5.81 -10.73 10.75
C ASN A 330 -5.44 -10.94 12.23
N ARG A 331 -6.26 -11.72 12.94
CA ARG A 331 -6.07 -12.01 14.38
C ARG A 331 -4.81 -12.83 14.66
N PHE A 332 -4.42 -13.72 13.75
CA PHE A 332 -3.18 -14.49 13.90
C PHE A 332 -1.97 -13.56 13.81
N TRP A 333 -1.95 -12.67 12.81
CA TRP A 333 -0.93 -11.63 12.67
C TRP A 333 -0.87 -10.71 13.90
N GLY A 334 -2.02 -10.27 14.42
CA GLY A 334 -2.08 -9.42 15.61
C GLY A 334 -1.53 -10.14 16.84
N SER A 335 -1.90 -11.40 17.05
CA SER A 335 -1.40 -12.24 18.13
C SER A 335 0.11 -12.47 18.02
N TRP A 336 0.58 -12.84 16.82
CA TRP A 336 2.00 -13.08 16.54
C TRP A 336 2.86 -11.85 16.82
N ASN A 337 2.34 -10.65 16.53
CA ASN A 337 3.06 -9.40 16.77
C ASN A 337 2.87 -8.82 18.17
N ASN A 338 2.01 -9.41 19.01
CA ASN A 338 1.54 -8.83 20.28
C ASN A 338 0.90 -7.44 20.10
N LEU A 339 0.03 -7.32 19.08
CA LEU A 339 -0.66 -6.09 18.65
C LEU A 339 -2.17 -6.32 18.46
N THR A 340 -2.80 -7.14 19.31
CA THR A 340 -4.22 -7.52 19.17
C THR A 340 -5.17 -6.33 19.26
N HIS A 341 -4.79 -5.25 19.94
CA HIS A 341 -5.57 -4.02 19.99
C HIS A 341 -5.72 -3.34 18.61
N LEU A 342 -4.82 -3.62 17.66
CA LEU A 342 -5.01 -3.20 16.26
C LEU A 342 -6.12 -4.00 15.58
N ASN A 343 -6.37 -5.25 15.99
CA ASN A 343 -7.54 -6.00 15.54
C ASN A 343 -8.82 -5.40 16.13
N ASP A 344 -8.81 -5.00 17.40
CA ASP A 344 -9.97 -4.35 18.02
C ASP A 344 -10.30 -3.00 17.32
N MET A 345 -9.26 -2.23 16.94
CA MET A 345 -9.42 -1.03 16.13
C MET A 345 -10.04 -1.33 14.75
N TRP A 346 -9.61 -2.41 14.10
CA TRP A 346 -10.21 -2.86 12.85
C TRP A 346 -11.69 -3.16 13.02
N ASP A 347 -12.06 -3.98 14.01
CA ASP A 347 -13.44 -4.39 14.26
C ASP A 347 -14.36 -3.17 14.47
N LEU A 348 -13.91 -2.21 15.29
CA LEU A 348 -14.65 -0.98 15.58
C LEU A 348 -14.84 -0.10 14.33
N ASP A 349 -13.76 0.16 13.60
CA ASP A 349 -13.80 0.98 12.39
C ASP A 349 -14.63 0.30 11.30
N TRP A 350 -14.52 -1.03 11.17
CA TRP A 350 -15.30 -1.82 10.23
C TRP A 350 -16.80 -1.76 10.54
N MET A 351 -17.19 -1.91 11.81
CA MET A 351 -18.59 -1.77 12.22
C MET A 351 -19.13 -0.36 11.95
N ASN A 352 -18.34 0.68 12.21
CA ASN A 352 -18.71 2.06 11.90
C ASN A 352 -18.89 2.29 10.40
N MET A 353 -17.96 1.76 9.58
CA MET A 353 -18.06 1.78 8.13
C MET A 353 -19.34 1.10 7.64
N CYS A 354 -19.61 -0.12 8.10
CA CYS A 354 -20.80 -0.87 7.68
C CYS A 354 -22.09 -0.15 8.05
N ARG A 355 -22.19 0.38 9.27
CA ARG A 355 -23.35 1.18 9.71
C ARG A 355 -23.54 2.41 8.84
N PHE A 356 -22.46 3.15 8.55
CA PHE A 356 -22.51 4.34 7.70
C PHE A 356 -22.96 3.99 6.28
N PHE A 357 -22.33 3.00 5.64
CA PHE A 357 -22.71 2.61 4.28
C PHE A 357 -24.15 2.06 4.20
N ASP A 358 -24.66 1.46 5.26
CA ASP A 358 -26.05 1.01 5.32
C ASP A 358 -27.06 2.11 5.71
N SER A 359 -26.61 3.35 5.93
CA SER A 359 -27.46 4.46 6.37
C SER A 359 -28.04 5.29 5.22
N ASP A 360 -29.07 6.08 5.53
CA ASP A 360 -29.66 7.05 4.60
C ASP A 360 -28.76 8.28 4.41
N GLU A 361 -27.95 8.62 5.41
CA GLU A 361 -26.96 9.69 5.33
C GLU A 361 -25.93 9.42 4.24
N PHE A 362 -25.43 8.18 4.12
CA PHE A 362 -24.52 7.83 3.04
C PHE A 362 -25.18 7.93 1.66
N VAL A 363 -26.43 7.45 1.53
CA VAL A 363 -27.18 7.56 0.27
C VAL A 363 -27.36 9.02 -0.12
N LYS A 364 -27.77 9.86 0.84
CA LYS A 364 -27.88 11.32 0.63
C LYS A 364 -26.53 11.90 0.21
N ALA A 365 -25.44 11.58 0.91
CA ALA A 365 -24.12 12.09 0.60
C ALA A 365 -23.64 11.68 -0.80
N ARG A 366 -23.88 10.42 -1.21
CA ARG A 366 -23.51 9.95 -2.55
C ARG A 366 -24.33 10.58 -3.66
N THR A 367 -25.63 10.77 -3.43
CA THR A 367 -26.54 11.34 -4.43
C THR A 367 -26.33 12.84 -4.63
N THR A 368 -26.01 13.59 -3.57
CA THR A 368 -25.77 15.04 -3.64
C THR A 368 -24.30 15.38 -3.92
N GLY A 369 -23.38 14.44 -3.68
CA GLY A 369 -21.94 14.68 -3.70
C GLY A 369 -21.42 15.44 -2.48
N VAL A 370 -22.27 15.72 -1.49
CA VAL A 370 -21.95 16.52 -0.31
C VAL A 370 -22.19 15.72 0.96
N TYR A 371 -21.13 15.51 1.74
CA TYR A 371 -21.21 14.91 3.07
C TYR A 371 -21.01 15.97 4.15
N VAL A 372 -21.96 16.05 5.08
CA VAL A 372 -21.91 16.91 6.25
C VAL A 372 -22.27 16.06 7.45
N THR A 373 -21.44 16.03 8.48
CA THR A 373 -21.69 15.23 9.68
C THR A 373 -22.88 15.79 10.46
N PRO A 374 -23.54 15.00 11.34
CA PRO A 374 -24.58 15.53 12.22
C PRO A 374 -24.11 16.71 13.07
N TRP A 375 -22.86 16.68 13.54
CA TRP A 375 -22.25 17.77 14.31
C TRP A 375 -22.05 19.04 13.48
N GLU A 376 -21.52 18.92 12.26
CA GLU A 376 -21.37 20.07 11.36
C GLU A 376 -22.72 20.69 10.98
N ARG A 377 -23.76 19.86 10.79
CA ARG A 377 -25.12 20.35 10.58
C ARG A 377 -25.63 21.11 11.81
N TYR A 378 -25.36 20.60 13.01
CA TYR A 378 -25.73 21.26 14.26
C TYR A 378 -25.02 22.62 14.41
N LEU A 379 -23.70 22.68 14.21
CA LEU A 379 -22.93 23.93 14.27
C LEU A 379 -23.46 24.97 13.28
N LYS A 380 -23.71 24.56 12.03
CA LYS A 380 -24.27 25.45 11.00
C LYS A 380 -25.68 25.94 11.35
N ALA A 381 -26.48 25.12 12.02
CA ALA A 381 -27.81 25.53 12.49
C ALA A 381 -27.74 26.56 13.64
N GLN A 382 -26.72 26.47 14.50
CA GLN A 382 -26.48 27.47 15.55
C GLN A 382 -26.04 28.82 14.95
N GLU A 383 -25.13 28.81 13.98
CA GLU A 383 -24.65 30.03 13.29
C GLU A 383 -25.75 30.77 12.50
N THR A 384 -26.78 30.05 12.03
CA THR A 384 -27.90 30.65 11.28
C THR A 384 -29.03 31.12 12.18
N ALA A 385 -29.02 30.73 13.46
CA ALA A 385 -29.99 31.16 14.47
C ALA A 385 -29.52 32.40 15.26
N SER A 386 -28.23 32.74 15.19
CA SER A 386 -27.63 33.99 15.68
C SER A 386 -27.59 35.05 14.59
#